data_AF-A0A4Q4U0T8-F1
#
_entry.id   AF-A0A4Q4U0T8-F1
#
_cell.length_a   1.000
_cell.length_b   1.000
_cell.length_c   1.000
_cell.angle_alpha   90.00
_cell.angle_beta   90.00
_cell.angle_gamma   90.00
#
_symmetry.space_group_name_H-M   'P 1'
#
loop_
_entity.id
_entity.type
_entity.pdbx_description
1 polymer ?
#
loop_
_entity_poly.entity_id
_entity_poly.type
_entity_poly.pdbx_seq_one_letter_code
_entity_poly.pdbx_strand_id
1 'polypeptide(L)'
;MPTSAQAHARSHALLLLQKLLNLRDGASPLTLVLDSLEQSSGPVMREFILRAKANQAAGSKIVFVSFATLKKARDVDVFVKARGKSLAALQAEITSHYPRGGSQSKFDSLLRPSPFYLPLNSSLLPLSTHTPRREHTSSQPTPLPPKQKSSS
;
A
#
# COMPACT_ATOMS: atom_id res chain seq x y z
N MET A 1 -18.14 -31.05 20.59
CA MET A 1 -18.39 -29.71 21.16
C MET A 1 -17.05 -28.99 21.27
N PRO A 2 -16.91 -27.74 20.81
CA PRO A 2 -15.66 -26.98 21.00
C PRO A 2 -15.38 -26.84 22.50
N THR A 3 -14.11 -26.95 22.89
CA THR A 3 -13.72 -26.76 24.29
C THR A 3 -13.90 -25.29 24.69
N SER A 4 -14.12 -25.01 25.97
CA SER A 4 -14.27 -23.63 26.48
C SER A 4 -13.11 -22.72 26.06
N ALA A 5 -11.88 -23.25 26.03
CA ALA A 5 -10.69 -22.54 25.55
C ALA A 5 -10.75 -22.22 24.04
N GLN A 6 -11.22 -23.14 23.19
CA GLN A 6 -11.41 -22.88 21.76
C GLN A 6 -12.51 -21.86 21.50
N ALA A 7 -13.60 -21.92 22.27
CA ALA A 7 -14.68 -20.93 22.20
C ALA A 7 -14.17 -19.53 22.60
N HIS A 8 -13.40 -19.44 23.69
CA HIS A 8 -12.78 -18.18 24.13
C HIS A 8 -11.81 -17.60 23.08
N ALA A 9 -10.92 -18.43 22.52
CA ALA A 9 -9.98 -18.00 21.48
C ALA A 9 -10.70 -17.52 20.20
N ARG A 10 -11.74 -18.23 19.78
CA ARG A 10 -12.56 -17.84 18.62
C ARG A 10 -13.26 -16.50 18.86
N SER A 11 -13.87 -16.30 20.02
CA SER A 11 -14.53 -15.04 20.38
C SER A 11 -13.55 -13.87 20.38
N HIS A 12 -12.36 -14.06 20.96
CA HIS A 12 -11.31 -13.06 20.97
C HIS A 12 -10.83 -12.70 19.55
N ALA A 13 -10.57 -13.70 18.70
CA ALA A 13 -10.16 -13.48 17.31
C ALA A 13 -11.21 -12.72 16.49
N LEU A 14 -12.50 -13.03 16.69
CA LEU A 14 -13.59 -12.31 16.02
C LEU A 14 -13.69 -10.86 16.48
N LEU A 15 -13.51 -10.58 17.78
CA LEU A 15 -13.48 -9.22 18.29
C LEU A 15 -12.31 -8.43 17.71
N LEU A 16 -11.12 -9.01 17.63
CA LEU A 16 -9.96 -8.38 16.99
C LEU A 16 -10.21 -8.08 15.52
N LEU A 17 -10.74 -9.06 14.77
CA LEU A 17 -11.09 -8.87 13.36
C LEU A 17 -12.13 -7.77 13.18
N GLN A 18 -13.15 -7.71 14.06
CA GLN A 18 -14.14 -6.64 14.04
C GLN A 18 -13.53 -5.27 14.33
N LYS A 19 -12.61 -5.16 15.31
CA LYS A 19 -11.90 -3.91 15.58
C LYS A 19 -11.10 -3.45 14.36
N LEU A 20 -10.42 -4.38 13.69
CA LEU A 20 -9.65 -4.11 12.48
C LEU A 20 -10.57 -3.63 11.35
N LEU A 21 -11.62 -4.38 11.00
CA LEU A 21 -12.55 -4.03 9.92
C LEU A 21 -13.31 -2.72 10.19
N ASN A 22 -13.59 -2.42 11.46
CA ASN A 22 -14.24 -1.18 11.86
C ASN A 22 -13.27 0.00 11.99
N LEU A 23 -11.97 -0.22 11.78
CA LEU A 23 -11.01 0.88 11.69
C LEU A 23 -10.96 1.72 12.98
N ARG A 24 -11.29 1.08 14.12
CA ARG A 24 -11.35 1.72 15.45
C ARG A 24 -9.96 1.79 16.09
N ASP A 25 -9.77 2.77 16.96
CA ASP A 25 -8.61 2.86 17.87
C ASP A 25 -7.23 2.83 17.19
N GLY A 26 -7.14 3.23 15.91
CA GLY A 26 -5.89 3.09 15.15
C GLY A 26 -5.42 1.64 15.03
N ALA A 27 -6.36 0.69 14.89
CA ALA A 27 -6.13 -0.76 14.97
C ALA A 27 -4.93 -1.29 14.16
N SER A 28 -4.62 -0.68 13.01
CA SER A 28 -3.34 -0.91 12.33
C SER A 28 -2.97 0.27 11.42
N PRO A 29 -1.71 0.74 11.42
CA PRO A 29 -1.22 1.72 10.45
C PRO A 29 -1.02 1.13 9.05
N LEU A 30 -0.92 -0.20 8.93
CA LEU A 30 -0.78 -0.90 7.66
C LEU A 30 -1.44 -2.29 7.73
N THR A 31 -2.37 -2.54 6.82
CA THR A 31 -3.02 -3.84 6.67
C THR A 31 -2.74 -4.36 5.28
N LEU A 32 -1.98 -5.44 5.19
CA LEU A 32 -1.74 -6.16 3.95
C LEU A 32 -2.82 -7.23 3.76
N VAL A 33 -3.49 -7.20 2.61
CA VAL A 33 -4.44 -8.25 2.22
C VAL A 33 -3.82 -9.05 1.09
N LEU A 34 -3.75 -10.35 1.29
CA LEU A 34 -3.25 -11.32 0.32
C LEU A 34 -4.45 -11.98 -0.37
N ASP A 35 -4.43 -12.03 -1.69
CA ASP A 35 -5.45 -12.67 -2.49
C ASP A 35 -4.86 -13.55 -3.59
N SER A 36 -5.72 -14.32 -4.24
CA SER A 36 -5.41 -15.11 -5.42
C SER A 36 -6.44 -14.83 -6.53
N LEU A 37 -6.21 -15.37 -7.73
CA LEU A 37 -7.18 -15.23 -8.83
C LEU A 37 -8.52 -15.91 -8.51
N GLU A 38 -8.49 -17.01 -7.75
CA GLU A 38 -9.69 -17.75 -7.33
C GLU A 38 -10.44 -17.03 -6.20
N GLN A 39 -9.72 -16.28 -5.36
CA GLN A 39 -10.25 -15.62 -4.18
C GLN A 39 -9.76 -14.17 -4.11
N SER A 40 -10.37 -13.30 -4.92
CA SER A 40 -10.06 -11.87 -4.93
C SER A 40 -10.35 -11.19 -3.58
N SER A 41 -9.53 -10.23 -3.19
CA SER A 41 -9.70 -9.38 -2.01
C SER A 41 -10.86 -8.38 -2.08
N GLY A 42 -11.54 -8.26 -3.23
CA GLY A 42 -12.60 -7.29 -3.49
C GLY A 42 -13.67 -7.19 -2.39
N PRO A 43 -14.27 -8.31 -1.93
CA PRO A 43 -15.27 -8.30 -0.86
C PRO A 43 -14.75 -7.74 0.46
N VAL A 44 -13.52 -8.11 0.84
CA VAL A 44 -12.87 -7.62 2.07
C VAL A 44 -12.59 -6.12 1.97
N MET A 45 -12.07 -5.66 0.84
CA MET A 45 -11.84 -4.23 0.58
C MET A 45 -13.13 -3.42 0.62
N ARG A 46 -14.23 -3.96 0.09
CA ARG A 46 -15.54 -3.32 0.15
C ARG A 46 -16.00 -3.13 1.59
N GLU A 47 -15.84 -4.13 2.46
CA GLU A 47 -16.20 -4.01 3.87
C GLU A 47 -15.39 -2.93 4.59
N PHE A 48 -14.07 -2.85 4.35
CA PHE A 48 -13.24 -1.77 4.88
C PHE A 48 -13.74 -0.38 4.45
N ILE A 49 -14.05 -0.21 3.15
CA ILE A 49 -14.54 1.06 2.61
C ILE A 49 -15.91 1.42 3.18
N LEU A 50 -16.85 0.47 3.20
CA LEU A 50 -18.20 0.69 3.71
C LEU A 50 -18.19 1.06 5.19
N ARG A 51 -17.36 0.39 6.01
CA ARG A 51 -17.24 0.68 7.44
C ARG A 51 -16.52 1.99 7.70
N ALA A 52 -15.48 2.31 6.91
CA ALA A 52 -14.84 3.63 6.94
C ALA A 52 -15.86 4.75 6.66
N LYS A 53 -16.78 4.52 5.71
CA LYS A 53 -17.87 5.45 5.37
C LYS A 53 -18.96 5.51 6.44
N ALA A 54 -19.41 4.38 6.98
CA ALA A 54 -20.40 4.37 8.06
C ALA A 54 -19.87 5.06 9.33
N ASN A 55 -18.57 4.95 9.60
CA ASN A 55 -17.90 5.63 10.71
C ASN A 55 -17.56 7.10 10.42
N GLN A 56 -18.16 7.72 9.38
CA GLN A 56 -17.92 9.11 8.94
C GLN A 56 -18.08 10.20 10.00
N ALA A 57 -18.70 9.90 11.15
CA ALA A 57 -18.64 10.76 12.33
C ALA A 57 -17.18 11.07 12.78
N ALA A 58 -16.19 10.28 12.32
CA ALA A 58 -14.75 10.47 12.56
C ALA A 58 -13.97 11.24 11.47
N GLY A 59 -14.61 11.74 10.40
CA GLY A 59 -13.94 12.60 9.40
C GLY A 59 -12.94 11.89 8.47
N SER A 60 -13.08 10.58 8.28
CA SER A 60 -12.17 9.73 7.51
C SER A 60 -12.27 9.98 6.00
N LYS A 61 -11.13 10.25 5.35
CA LYS A 61 -11.01 10.42 3.90
C LYS A 61 -10.39 9.18 3.28
N ILE A 62 -11.09 8.57 2.31
CA ILE A 62 -10.64 7.35 1.64
C ILE A 62 -9.92 7.71 0.34
N VAL A 63 -8.64 7.37 0.25
CA VAL A 63 -7.82 7.56 -0.96
C VAL A 63 -7.52 6.21 -1.56
N PHE A 64 -8.16 5.91 -2.69
CA PHE A 64 -7.94 4.66 -3.41
C PHE A 64 -6.87 4.87 -4.50
N VAL A 65 -5.76 4.14 -4.40
CA VAL A 65 -4.68 4.17 -5.40
C VAL A 65 -4.78 2.91 -6.26
N SER A 66 -4.84 3.12 -7.57
CA SER A 66 -5.09 2.06 -8.55
C SER A 66 -4.02 1.99 -9.63
N PHE A 67 -3.38 0.84 -9.78
CA PHE A 67 -2.53 0.46 -10.90
C PHE A 67 -3.31 -0.22 -12.03
N ALA A 68 -4.39 -0.95 -11.72
CA ALA A 68 -5.13 -1.76 -12.70
C ALA A 68 -6.63 -1.42 -12.80
N THR A 69 -7.27 -0.95 -11.74
CA THR A 69 -8.69 -0.59 -11.76
C THR A 69 -8.92 0.69 -12.55
N LEU A 70 -9.81 0.65 -13.54
CA LEU A 70 -10.09 1.81 -14.41
C LEU A 70 -11.19 2.73 -13.88
N LYS A 71 -12.11 2.19 -13.05
CA LYS A 71 -13.30 2.90 -12.55
C LYS A 71 -13.21 3.16 -11.06
N LYS A 72 -13.53 4.40 -10.66
CA LYS A 72 -13.68 4.82 -9.27
C LYS A 72 -14.87 4.08 -8.63
N ALA A 73 -14.66 3.46 -7.47
CA ALA A 73 -15.73 2.91 -6.65
C ALA A 73 -16.58 4.03 -6.04
N ARG A 74 -17.90 3.81 -5.89
CA ARG A 74 -18.86 4.84 -5.44
C ARG A 74 -18.49 5.44 -4.08
N ASP A 75 -17.99 4.60 -3.19
CA ASP A 75 -17.78 4.92 -1.79
C ASP A 75 -16.36 5.43 -1.50
N VAL A 76 -15.63 5.90 -2.51
CA VAL A 76 -14.26 6.43 -2.39
C VAL A 76 -14.25 7.94 -2.57
N ASP A 77 -13.51 8.67 -1.74
CA ASP A 77 -13.40 10.14 -1.85
C ASP A 77 -12.45 10.54 -2.99
N VAL A 78 -11.24 9.98 -2.97
CA VAL A 78 -10.18 10.30 -3.93
C VAL A 78 -9.74 9.04 -4.64
N PHE A 79 -9.62 9.13 -5.97
CA PHE A 79 -9.17 8.03 -6.81
C PHE A 79 -7.92 8.44 -7.58
N VAL A 80 -6.80 7.80 -7.25
CA VAL A 80 -5.49 8.06 -7.86
C VAL A 80 -5.18 6.95 -8.85
N LYS A 81 -5.07 7.28 -10.13
CA LYS A 81 -4.57 6.35 -11.16
C LYS A 81 -3.05 6.35 -11.13
N ALA A 82 -2.43 5.27 -10.67
CA ALA A 82 -0.99 5.11 -10.55
C ALA A 82 -0.31 4.63 -11.84
N ARG A 83 -1.05 3.97 -12.75
CA ARG A 83 -0.49 3.44 -14.00
C ARG A 83 0.16 4.55 -14.82
N GLY A 84 1.42 4.34 -15.21
CA GLY A 84 2.19 5.29 -16.04
C GLY A 84 2.80 6.48 -15.30
N LYS A 85 2.62 6.59 -13.97
CA LYS A 85 3.26 7.63 -13.15
C LYS A 85 4.61 7.13 -12.62
N SER A 86 5.58 8.04 -12.49
CA SER A 86 6.80 7.75 -11.72
C SER A 86 6.47 7.65 -10.23
N LEU A 87 7.31 6.95 -9.46
CA LEU A 87 7.11 6.80 -8.02
C LEU A 87 7.08 8.16 -7.31
N ALA A 88 7.94 9.11 -7.72
CA ALA A 88 7.98 10.46 -7.17
C ALA A 88 6.69 11.24 -7.43
N ALA A 89 6.14 11.15 -8.66
CA ALA A 89 4.88 11.79 -9.00
C ALA A 89 3.70 11.18 -8.22
N LEU A 90 3.66 9.85 -8.11
CA LEU A 90 2.65 9.14 -7.34
C LEU A 90 2.70 9.50 -5.86
N GLN A 91 3.90 9.53 -5.27
CA GLN A 91 4.11 9.92 -3.88
C GLN A 91 3.65 11.36 -3.63
N ALA A 92 3.99 12.30 -4.52
CA ALA A 92 3.57 13.69 -4.40
C ALA A 92 2.04 13.83 -4.44
N GLU A 93 1.37 13.13 -5.35
CA GLU A 93 -0.10 13.14 -5.47
C GLU A 93 -0.78 12.52 -4.24
N ILE A 94 -0.31 11.35 -3.78
CA ILE A 94 -0.81 10.72 -2.55
C ILE A 94 -0.64 11.68 -1.36
N THR A 95 0.54 12.26 -1.20
CA THR A 95 0.86 13.19 -0.10
C THR A 95 0.00 14.46 -0.15
N SER A 96 -0.36 14.94 -1.34
CA SER A 96 -1.22 16.12 -1.51
C SER A 96 -2.63 15.96 -0.91
N HIS A 97 -3.06 14.71 -0.71
CA HIS A 97 -4.37 14.41 -0.16
C HIS A 97 -4.39 14.21 1.35
N TYR A 98 -3.23 14.13 1.99
CA TYR A 98 -3.10 14.13 3.44
C TYR A 98 -3.27 15.55 3.99
N PRO A 99 -3.96 15.74 5.13
CA PRO A 99 -3.93 17.00 5.83
C PRO A 99 -2.48 17.28 6.24
N ARG A 100 -1.90 18.37 5.72
CA ARG A 100 -0.62 18.90 6.23
C ARG A 100 -0.86 19.21 7.70
N GLY A 101 -0.19 18.49 8.59
CA GLY A 101 -0.36 18.66 10.03
C GLY A 101 -0.32 20.15 10.38
N GLY A 102 -1.38 20.65 11.01
CA GLY A 102 -1.38 21.97 11.61
C GLY A 102 -0.17 22.09 12.54
N SER A 103 0.38 23.30 12.62
CA SER A 103 1.49 23.73 13.49
C SER A 103 1.80 22.79 14.65
N GLN A 104 3.07 22.38 14.74
CA GLN A 104 3.63 21.64 15.86
C GLN A 104 3.20 22.24 17.21
N SER A 105 2.34 21.55 17.93
CA SER A 105 2.36 21.54 19.39
C SER A 105 2.56 20.10 19.84
N LYS A 106 3.71 19.89 20.46
CA LYS A 106 4.17 18.62 21.02
C LYS A 106 3.07 18.02 21.92
N PHE A 107 2.88 16.71 21.80
CA PHE A 107 2.17 15.83 22.75
C PHE A 107 0.65 15.60 22.63
N ASP A 108 -0.12 16.38 21.86
CA ASP A 108 -1.60 16.20 21.78
C ASP A 108 -2.13 15.49 20.52
N SER A 109 -1.27 15.05 19.60
CA SER A 109 -1.68 14.31 18.39
C SER A 109 -2.05 12.84 18.62
N LEU A 110 -2.15 12.39 19.88
CA LEU A 110 -2.47 11.00 20.24
C LEU A 110 -3.97 10.65 20.20
N LEU A 111 -4.85 11.62 19.92
CA LEU A 111 -6.30 11.43 20.09
C LEU A 111 -7.17 11.60 18.84
N ARG A 112 -6.58 11.84 17.66
CA ARG A 112 -7.35 11.77 16.41
C ARG A 112 -6.51 11.15 15.28
N PRO A 113 -6.58 9.83 15.10
CA PRO A 113 -6.22 9.28 13.80
C PRO A 113 -7.32 9.75 12.85
N SER A 114 -7.08 10.79 12.04
CA SER A 114 -7.88 11.00 10.83
C SER A 114 -7.57 9.80 9.96
N PRO A 115 -8.42 8.77 9.96
CA PRO A 115 -7.92 7.46 9.64
C PRO A 115 -7.90 7.38 8.12
N PHE A 116 -6.66 7.34 7.64
CA PHE A 116 -6.33 7.44 6.23
C PHE A 116 -6.20 6.02 5.70
N TYR A 117 -7.06 5.66 4.76
CA TYR A 117 -7.12 4.33 4.21
C TYR A 117 -6.70 4.36 2.75
N LEU A 118 -5.55 3.75 2.48
CA LEU A 118 -5.09 3.33 1.17
C LEU A 118 -5.44 1.85 0.97
N PRO A 119 -6.65 1.50 0.53
CA PRO A 119 -6.86 0.21 -0.10
C PRO A 119 -6.01 0.16 -1.36
N LEU A 120 -4.82 -0.43 -1.25
CA LEU A 120 -3.97 -0.82 -2.38
C LEU A 120 -4.60 -2.05 -3.04
N ASN A 121 -5.70 -1.85 -3.78
CA ASN A 121 -6.12 -2.85 -4.74
C ASN A 121 -5.46 -2.54 -6.07
N SER A 122 -4.31 -3.17 -6.32
CA SER A 122 -3.87 -3.74 -7.59
C SER A 122 -2.38 -4.03 -7.51
N SER A 123 -2.04 -5.14 -6.85
CA SER A 123 -0.71 -5.71 -6.61
C SER A 123 0.41 -4.73 -6.19
N LEU A 124 1.17 -5.05 -5.15
CA LEU A 124 2.43 -4.35 -4.89
C LEU A 124 3.54 -4.75 -5.88
N LEU A 125 3.28 -5.78 -6.72
CA LEU A 125 4.17 -6.25 -7.77
C LEU A 125 4.75 -5.14 -8.67
N PRO A 126 3.98 -4.12 -9.13
CA PRO A 126 4.48 -3.04 -9.98
C PRO A 126 5.41 -2.08 -9.25
N LEU A 127 5.43 -2.06 -7.90
CA LEU A 127 6.39 -1.25 -7.14
C LEU A 127 7.77 -1.93 -7.05
N SER A 128 7.86 -3.24 -7.33
CA SER A 128 9.08 -4.03 -7.15
C SER A 128 10.09 -3.87 -8.31
N THR A 129 9.65 -3.39 -9.48
CA THR A 129 10.48 -3.35 -10.70
C THR A 129 11.45 -2.16 -10.77
N HIS A 130 11.59 -1.36 -9.72
CA HIS A 130 12.55 -0.25 -9.65
C HIS A 130 13.90 -0.62 -9.01
N THR A 131 14.25 -1.90 -8.97
CA THR A 131 15.65 -2.29 -8.71
C THR A 131 16.45 -2.09 -10.00
N PRO A 132 17.49 -1.23 -10.03
CA PRO A 132 18.40 -1.21 -11.15
C PRO A 132 19.14 -2.56 -11.16
N ARG A 133 18.73 -3.45 -12.04
CA ARG A 133 19.48 -4.67 -12.37
C ARG A 133 20.82 -4.19 -12.91
N ARG A 134 21.87 -4.24 -12.08
CA ARG A 134 23.26 -4.06 -12.54
C ARG A 134 23.52 -5.14 -13.59
N GLU A 135 23.55 -4.72 -14.85
CA GLU A 135 24.12 -5.53 -15.91
C GLU A 135 25.61 -5.68 -15.59
N HIS A 136 26.01 -6.87 -15.15
CA HIS A 136 27.41 -7.26 -15.21
C HIS A 136 27.76 -7.38 -16.69
N THR A 137 28.32 -6.32 -17.26
CA THR A 137 29.01 -6.37 -18.54
C THR A 137 30.16 -7.37 -18.41
N SER A 138 29.94 -8.57 -18.95
CA SER A 138 30.97 -9.58 -19.12
C SER A 138 32.09 -8.98 -19.98
N SER A 139 33.28 -8.95 -19.42
CA SER A 139 34.51 -8.42 -19.99
C SER A 139 34.84 -9.05 -21.35
N GLN A 140 34.78 -8.25 -22.42
CA GLN A 140 35.43 -8.58 -23.68
C GLN A 140 36.95 -8.31 -23.54
N PRO A 141 37.85 -9.23 -23.94
CA PRO A 141 39.28 -8.98 -23.90
C PRO A 141 39.72 -8.06 -25.04
N THR A 142 40.52 -7.05 -24.69
CA THR A 142 41.11 -6.05 -25.58
C THR A 142 42.12 -6.70 -26.56
N PRO A 143 42.15 -6.34 -27.85
CA PRO A 143 43.18 -6.83 -28.77
C PRO A 143 44.54 -6.15 -28.51
N LEU A 144 45.61 -6.94 -28.57
CA LEU A 144 47.01 -6.52 -28.42
C LEU A 144 47.49 -5.65 -29.60
N PRO A 145 48.39 -4.68 -29.35
CA PRO A 145 48.94 -3.82 -30.41
C PRO A 145 49.97 -4.53 -31.31
N PRO A 146 50.17 -4.07 -32.55
CA PRO A 146 51.04 -4.72 -33.52
C PRO A 146 52.53 -4.53 -33.18
N LYS A 147 53.31 -5.62 -33.33
CA LYS A 147 54.78 -5.58 -33.20
C LYS A 147 55.39 -4.70 -34.30
N GLN A 148 56.10 -3.65 -33.89
CA GLN A 148 57.00 -2.93 -34.78
C GLN A 148 58.16 -3.86 -35.19
N LYS A 149 58.38 -4.01 -36.49
CA LYS A 149 59.59 -4.60 -37.05
C LYS A 149 60.73 -3.60 -36.86
N SER A 150 61.68 -3.90 -36.00
CA SER A 150 62.99 -3.23 -35.97
C SER A 150 63.87 -3.85 -37.05
N SER A 151 64.25 -3.02 -38.00
CA SER A 151 65.30 -3.24 -39.00
C SER A 151 66.66 -3.43 -38.32
N SER A 152 67.39 -4.48 -38.69
CA SER A 152 68.85 -4.55 -38.79
C SER A 152 69.21 -5.67 -39.74
#